data_AF-A0A357D6Y5-F1
#
_entry.id   AF-A0A357D6Y5-F1
#
_cell.length_a   1.000
_cell.length_b   1.000
_cell.length_c   1.000
_cell.angle_alpha   90.00
_cell.angle_beta   90.00
_cell.angle_gamma   90.00
#
_symmetry.space_group_name_H-M   'P 1'
#
loop_
_entity.id
_entity.type
_entity.pdbx_description
1 polymer ?
#
loop_
_entity_poly.entity_id
_entity_poly.type
_entity_poly.pdbx_seq_one_letter_code
_entity_poly.pdbx_strand_id
1 'polypeptide(L)' 'MLKKGKSTLRLKGWALQFVTAFGLTISVLLGFYGGYLIGDRYGWKSYGGVLGALVGLVLGLAGLIYLAQGETRK' A
#
# COMPACT_ATOMS: atom_id res chain seq x y z
N MET A 1 -17.92 13.97 -30.25
CA MET A 1 -17.45 12.61 -29.90
C MET A 1 -16.18 12.72 -29.07
N LEU A 2 -16.26 12.42 -27.77
CA LEU A 2 -15.15 12.53 -26.81
C LEU A 2 -14.08 11.46 -27.09
N LYS A 3 -12.94 11.87 -27.65
CA LYS A 3 -11.74 11.04 -27.84
C LYS A 3 -11.00 10.88 -26.50
N LYS A 4 -11.63 10.23 -25.51
CA LYS A 4 -11.16 10.13 -24.12
C LYS A 4 -10.89 8.66 -23.79
N GLY A 5 -9.80 8.09 -24.33
CA GLY A 5 -9.56 6.65 -24.19
C GLY A 5 -8.11 6.16 -24.10
N LYS A 6 -7.10 6.99 -24.38
CA LYS A 6 -5.68 6.55 -24.32
C LYS A 6 -4.91 7.00 -23.07
N SER A 7 -5.42 7.97 -22.30
CA SER A 7 -4.69 8.51 -21.14
C SER A 7 -4.80 7.61 -19.89
N THR A 8 -5.96 6.97 -19.68
CA THR A 8 -6.23 6.11 -18.52
C THR A 8 -5.36 4.85 -18.48
N LEU A 9 -4.97 4.30 -19.63
CA LEU A 9 -4.08 3.13 -19.72
C LEU A 9 -2.64 3.44 -19.29
N ARG A 10 -2.11 4.62 -19.66
CA ARG A 10 -0.77 5.07 -19.23
C ARG A 10 -0.73 5.41 -17.75
N LEU A 11 -1.79 6.04 -17.23
CA LEU A 11 -1.94 6.31 -15.80
C LEU A 11 -1.98 5.03 -14.97
N LYS A 12 -2.63 3.97 -15.47
CA LYS A 12 -2.69 2.68 -14.77
C LYS A 12 -1.32 2.01 -14.68
N GLY A 13 -0.52 2.05 -15.75
CA GLY A 13 0.86 1.54 -15.73
C GLY A 13 1.79 2.34 -14.80
N TRP A 14 1.66 3.67 -14.81
CA TRP A 14 2.43 4.54 -13.91
C TRP A 14 2.04 4.34 -12.44
N ALA A 15 0.75 4.26 -12.13
CA ALA A 15 0.27 3.94 -10.80
C ALA A 15 0.72 2.55 -10.35
N LEU A 16 0.76 1.56 -11.25
CA LEU A 16 1.25 0.22 -10.92
C LEU A 16 2.75 0.23 -10.60
N GLN A 17 3.57 0.95 -11.38
CA GLN A 17 5.00 1.15 -11.09
C GLN A 17 5.25 1.93 -9.79
N PHE A 18 4.39 2.91 -9.52
CA PHE A 18 4.46 3.67 -8.28
C PHE A 18 4.07 2.80 -7.07
N VAL A 19 3.06 1.94 -7.21
CA VAL A 19 2.67 0.98 -6.16
C VAL A 19 3.67 -0.15 -6.01
N THR A 20 4.37 -0.60 -7.05
CA THR A 20 5.48 -1.56 -6.85
C THR A 20 6.68 -0.91 -6.17
N ALA A 21 7.03 0.32 -6.52
CA ALA A 21 8.17 1.02 -5.93
C ALA A 21 7.90 1.55 -4.51
N PHE A 22 6.69 2.06 -4.25
CA PHE A 22 6.32 2.73 -3.00
C PHE A 22 5.21 2.04 -2.22
N GLY A 23 4.54 1.02 -2.77
CA GLY A 23 3.36 0.41 -2.13
C GLY A 23 3.68 -0.22 -0.79
N LEU A 24 4.87 -0.78 -0.61
CA LEU A 24 5.31 -1.31 0.68
C LEU A 24 5.47 -0.18 1.70
N THR A 25 6.15 0.91 1.33
CA THR A 25 6.30 2.11 2.17
C THR A 25 4.96 2.74 2.52
N ILE A 26 4.06 2.89 1.54
CA ILE A 26 2.71 3.44 1.74
C ILE A 26 1.88 2.54 2.64
N SER A 27 1.96 1.22 2.48
CA SER A 27 1.25 0.25 3.32
C SER A 27 1.75 0.29 4.77
N VAL A 28 3.06 0.39 4.98
CA VAL A 28 3.67 0.57 6.30
C VAL A 28 3.27 1.91 6.91
N LEU A 29 3.31 3.02 6.16
CA LEU A 29 2.89 4.33 6.66
C LEU A 29 1.41 4.34 7.05
N LEU A 30 0.53 3.78 6.21
CA LEU A 30 -0.90 3.70 6.51
C LEU A 30 -1.17 2.81 7.72
N GLY A 31 -0.47 1.67 7.81
CA GLY A 31 -0.53 0.78 8.97
C GLY A 31 -0.07 1.49 10.24
N PHE A 32 1.07 2.18 10.20
CA PHE A 32 1.60 2.94 11.32
C PHE A 32 0.66 4.06 11.74
N TYR A 33 0.18 4.88 10.81
CA TYR A 33 -0.68 6.02 11.10
C TYR A 33 -2.07 5.59 11.60
N GLY A 34 -2.63 4.54 11.00
CA GLY A 34 -3.87 3.91 11.46
C GLY A 34 -3.72 3.29 12.84
N GLY A 35 -2.65 2.54 13.07
CA GLY A 35 -2.32 1.96 14.37
C GLY A 35 -2.03 3.03 15.44
N TYR A 36 -1.41 4.13 15.06
CA TYR A 36 -1.14 5.27 15.93
C TYR A 36 -2.44 5.97 16.34
N LEU A 37 -3.34 6.25 15.39
CA LEU A 37 -4.67 6.82 15.65
C LEU A 37 -5.55 5.93 16.54
N ILE A 38 -5.50 4.61 16.31
CA ILE A 38 -6.24 3.63 17.13
C ILE A 38 -5.61 3.49 18.52
N GLY A 39 -4.28 3.46 18.60
CA GLY A 39 -3.52 3.41 19.85
C GLY A 39 -3.65 4.68 20.70
N ASP A 40 -3.93 5.82 20.06
CA ASP A 40 -4.19 7.11 20.71
C ASP A 40 -5.38 7.03 21.66
N ARG A 41 -6.45 6.31 21.28
CA ARG A 41 -7.63 6.12 22.12
C ARG A 41 -7.40 5.23 23.34
N TYR A 42 -6.44 4.31 23.29
CA TYR A 42 -6.23 3.31 24.35
C TYR A 42 -5.05 3.65 25.28
N GLY A 43 -4.38 4.80 25.09
CA GLY A 43 -3.22 5.20 25.90
C GLY A 43 -1.93 4.44 25.57
N TRP A 44 -1.94 3.65 24.48
CA TRP A 44 -0.82 2.82 24.01
C TRP A 44 -0.25 3.37 22.69
N LYS A 45 -0.12 4.70 22.58
CA LYS A 45 0.26 5.44 21.34
C LYS A 45 1.46 4.81 20.62
N SER A 46 2.53 4.51 21.34
CA SER A 46 3.74 3.92 20.74
C SER A 46 3.54 2.46 20.30
N TYR A 47 2.85 1.64 21.08
CA TYR A 47 2.64 0.23 20.75
C TYR A 47 1.62 0.03 19.62
N GLY A 48 0.57 0.87 19.58
CA GLY A 48 -0.44 0.84 18.53
C GLY A 48 0.15 1.19 17.16
N GLY A 49 0.99 2.22 17.09
CA GLY A 49 1.72 2.58 15.86
C GLY A 49 2.62 1.45 15.38
N VAL A 50 3.40 0.84 16.28
CA VAL A 50 4.32 -0.26 15.92
C VAL A 50 3.56 -1.51 15.46
N LEU A 51 2.48 -1.90 16.15
CA LEU A 51 1.63 -3.02 15.73
C LEU A 51 0.96 -2.75 14.39
N GLY A 52 0.47 -1.53 14.19
CA GLY A 52 -0.09 -1.10 12.91
C GLY A 52 0.93 -1.15 11.78
N ALA A 53 2.17 -0.70 12.02
CA ALA A 53 3.26 -0.78 11.05
C ALA A 53 3.62 -2.23 10.71
N LEU A 54 3.64 -3.13 11.69
CA LEU A 54 3.88 -4.56 11.49
C LEU A 54 2.80 -5.18 10.60
N VAL A 55 1.52 -4.88 10.87
CA VAL A 55 0.40 -5.34 10.03
C VAL A 55 0.49 -4.75 8.62
N GLY A 56 0.78 -3.45 8.50
CA GLY A 56 0.99 -2.77 7.21
C GLY A 56 2.16 -3.35 6.41
N LEU A 57 3.25 -3.75 7.08
CA LEU A 57 4.38 -4.42 6.45
C LEU A 57 3.99 -5.79 5.89
N VAL A 58 3.28 -6.60 6.69
CA VAL A 58 2.84 -7.95 6.27
C VAL A 58 1.88 -7.85 5.08
N LEU A 59 0.92 -6.93 5.12
CA LEU A 59 -0.01 -6.70 4.01
C LEU A 59 0.69 -6.14 2.77
N GLY A 60 1.64 -5.22 2.95
CA GLY A 60 2.47 -4.67 1.88
C GLY A 60 3.31 -5.75 1.18
N LEU A 61 3.95 -6.63 1.96
CA LEU A 61 4.71 -7.78 1.45
C LEU A 61 3.81 -8.79 0.72
N ALA A 62 2.67 -9.16 1.33
CA ALA A 62 1.72 -10.07 0.70
C ALA A 62 1.21 -9.52 -0.64
N GLY A 63 0.90 -8.22 -0.71
CA GLY A 63 0.51 -7.55 -1.94
C GLY A 63 1.63 -7.53 -2.99
N LEU A 64 2.88 -7.29 -2.57
CA LEU A 64 4.03 -7.31 -3.48
C LEU A 64 4.31 -8.72 -4.03
N ILE A 65 4.21 -9.75 -3.19
CA ILE A 65 4.35 -11.16 -3.60
C ILE A 65 3.24 -11.54 -4.58
N TYR A 66 1.99 -11.18 -4.30
CA TYR A 66 0.87 -11.44 -5.20
C TYR A 66 1.05 -10.72 -6.54
N LEU A 67 1.51 -9.47 -6.52
CA LEU A 67 1.76 -8.71 -7.73
C LEU A 67 2.93 -9.29 -8.54
N ALA A 68 4.01 -9.71 -7.88
CA ALA A 68 5.13 -10.39 -8.51
C ALA A 68 4.69 -11.73 -9.15
N GLN A 69 3.88 -12.53 -8.46
CA GLN A 69 3.34 -13.79 -9.01
C GLN A 69 2.40 -13.56 -10.20
N GLY A 70 1.62 -12.48 -10.18
CA GLY A 70 0.76 -12.09 -11.30
C GLY A 70 1.55 -11.62 -12.53
N GLU A 71 2.68 -10.94 -12.32
CA GLU A 71 3.59 -10.52 -13.40
C GLU A 71 4.33 -11.72 -14.02
N THR A 72 4.74 -12.70 -13.19
CA THR A 72 5.52 -13.88 -13.64
C THR A 72 4.69 -14.90 -14.44
N ARG A 73 3.36 -14.76 -14.47
CA ARG A 73 2.45 -15.65 -15.22
C ARG A 73 2.01 -15.09 -16.59
N LYS A 74 2.55 -13.96 -17.03
CA LYS A 74 2.39 -13.44 -18.40
C LYS A 74 3.59 -13.74 -19.26
#